data_AF-A0AAV5FLE9-F1
#
_entry.id   AF-A0AAV5FLE9-F1
#
_cell.length_a   1.000
_cell.length_b   1.000
_cell.length_c   1.000
_cell.angle_alpha   90.00
_cell.angle_beta   90.00
_cell.angle_gamma   90.00
#
_symmetry.space_group_name_H-M   'P 1'
#
loop_
_entity.id
_entity.type
_entity.pdbx_description
1 polymer ?
#
loop_
_entity_poly.entity_id
_entity_poly.type
_entity_poly.pdbx_seq_one_letter_code
_entity_poly.pdbx_strand_id
1 'polypeptide(L)'
;MGGGVHALMRRKQVDSERARAAGAHQLRKELSITQLVAIGVGSTIGAGVYVLVGTVAREHSGPALTLSFLIAGIAAALSAFCYAELASRCPSAGSAYHYSYICVGEGVAWLIGWALILEYTIGGSAVARGISPNLALFFGGPDSLPWILARHELPWLDVVVDPCAAFLVFVVTGLLCVGIKESSFVQGVVTVLNCFVMLFVIIAGLVPYFAMDPDTPISSAFARHGMHWAMYVVTTGAVLALCSTLMGSILPQPRILMAMARDGLLPSFFCDVNKKTQVPVKSTIVTGICAATLAFFMDVSQLAGMVSVGTLLAFTIVAVSILILRYVPPDEVPLPSSLQASFRLSQENDEEKMTGSLGDEDHGQGASEINDAIVVESIKDPLIEKHPYASKLDEAKRRKTAACSIASVCVGVLVLTSSASATFLPFLVQCFICVFGGLLLLTGLGVLCWIDQDNGRHSFGHSGGFICPLVPLLPVMCILINTYLLINLGGGTWMRVGVWLVMGVFVYIFYGRTHSSLTDVVYVPVAQANKIYEHSSSSFVA
;
A
#
# COMPACT_ATOMS: atom_id res chain seq x y z
N MET A 1 26.19 -16.36 5.20
CA MET A 1 25.23 -15.31 5.60
C MET A 1 24.67 -14.46 4.45
N GLY A 2 25.17 -14.55 3.20
CA GLY A 2 24.71 -13.70 2.09
C GLY A 2 23.30 -13.98 1.51
N GLY A 3 22.79 -15.22 1.64
CA GLY A 3 21.50 -15.60 1.04
C GLY A 3 20.24 -15.04 1.72
N GLY A 4 20.34 -14.55 2.97
CA GLY A 4 19.20 -13.97 3.70
C GLY A 4 18.88 -12.55 3.25
N VAL A 5 19.91 -11.70 3.13
CA VAL A 5 19.76 -10.30 2.69
C VAL A 5 19.35 -10.24 1.22
N HIS A 6 19.88 -11.14 0.39
CA HIS A 6 19.51 -11.20 -1.03
C HIS A 6 18.03 -11.54 -1.23
N ALA A 7 17.46 -12.43 -0.42
CA ALA A 7 16.03 -12.78 -0.49
C ALA A 7 15.12 -11.57 -0.18
N LEU A 8 15.50 -10.75 0.81
CA LEU A 8 14.72 -9.57 1.22
C LEU A 8 14.72 -8.44 0.17
N MET A 9 15.76 -8.39 -0.68
CA MET A 9 15.97 -7.32 -1.66
C MET A 9 15.44 -7.65 -3.06
N ARG A 10 14.84 -8.84 -3.27
CA ARG A 10 14.26 -9.24 -4.56
C ARG A 10 13.16 -8.27 -4.97
N ARG A 11 13.24 -7.74 -6.18
CA ARG A 11 12.28 -6.78 -6.72
C ARG A 11 11.41 -7.42 -7.79
N LYS A 12 10.14 -7.04 -7.80
CA LYS A 12 9.20 -7.47 -8.83
C LYS A 12 9.33 -6.57 -10.06
N GLN A 13 9.25 -7.16 -11.26
CA GLN A 13 9.16 -6.37 -12.48
C GLN A 13 7.79 -5.72 -12.60
N VAL A 14 7.75 -4.52 -13.17
CA VAL A 14 6.48 -3.95 -13.62
C VAL A 14 5.96 -4.79 -14.77
N ASP A 15 4.71 -5.24 -14.67
CA ASP A 15 4.04 -5.99 -15.74
C ASP A 15 4.08 -5.16 -17.04
N SER A 16 4.84 -5.64 -18.04
CA SER A 16 4.87 -5.00 -19.36
C SER A 16 3.61 -5.34 -20.14
N GLU A 17 3.23 -4.50 -21.12
CA GLU A 17 2.11 -4.82 -22.02
C GLU A 17 2.28 -6.17 -22.74
N ARG A 18 3.53 -6.63 -22.91
CA ARG A 18 3.84 -7.94 -23.49
C ARG A 18 3.53 -9.11 -22.53
N ALA A 19 3.74 -8.92 -21.22
CA ALA A 19 3.33 -9.90 -20.20
C ALA A 19 1.79 -10.00 -20.08
N ARG A 20 1.05 -8.93 -20.39
CA ARG A 20 -0.43 -8.96 -20.50
C ARG A 20 -0.94 -9.88 -21.63
N ALA A 21 -0.17 -10.05 -22.70
CA ALA A 21 -0.53 -10.91 -23.83
C ALA A 21 -0.37 -12.41 -23.52
N ALA A 22 0.45 -12.77 -22.53
CA ALA A 22 0.81 -14.16 -22.22
C ALA A 22 -0.19 -14.90 -21.28
N GLY A 23 -1.47 -14.52 -21.26
CA GLY A 23 -2.53 -15.35 -20.69
C GLY A 23 -2.65 -15.39 -19.15
N ALA A 24 -1.97 -14.51 -18.42
CA ALA A 24 -2.20 -14.39 -16.97
C ALA A 24 -3.66 -13.97 -16.70
N HIS A 25 -4.37 -14.75 -15.87
CA HIS A 25 -5.78 -14.55 -15.51
C HIS A 25 -6.00 -13.17 -14.82
N GLN A 26 -6.16 -12.11 -15.62
CA GLN A 26 -6.44 -10.77 -15.14
C GLN A 26 -7.91 -10.63 -14.76
N LEU A 27 -8.15 -9.91 -13.67
CA LEU A 27 -9.51 -9.51 -13.30
C LEU A 27 -10.11 -8.68 -14.43
N ARG A 28 -11.34 -9.01 -14.82
CA ARG A 28 -12.04 -8.27 -15.87
C ARG A 28 -12.19 -6.81 -15.46
N LYS A 29 -11.90 -5.89 -16.36
CA LYS A 29 -12.14 -4.45 -16.16
C LYS A 29 -13.64 -4.18 -16.22
N GLU A 30 -14.30 -4.22 -15.06
CA GLU A 30 -15.76 -4.04 -14.96
C GLU A 30 -16.17 -2.69 -14.36
N LEU A 31 -15.22 -1.93 -13.80
CA LEU A 31 -15.46 -0.66 -13.13
C LEU A 31 -15.28 0.53 -14.08
N SER A 32 -16.25 1.45 -14.07
CA SER A 32 -16.15 2.74 -14.76
C SER A 32 -15.38 3.77 -13.92
N ILE A 33 -14.95 4.88 -14.55
CA ILE A 33 -14.29 6.01 -13.86
C ILE A 33 -15.22 6.61 -12.79
N THR A 34 -16.51 6.76 -13.11
CA THR A 34 -17.50 7.32 -12.18
C THR A 34 -17.69 6.43 -10.96
N GLN A 35 -17.73 5.12 -11.15
CA GLN A 35 -17.79 4.16 -10.05
C GLN A 35 -16.51 4.20 -9.21
N LEU A 36 -15.34 4.34 -9.83
CA LEU A 36 -14.07 4.41 -9.11
C LEU A 36 -13.97 5.67 -8.24
N VAL A 37 -14.42 6.83 -8.77
CA VAL A 37 -14.52 8.07 -7.99
C VAL A 37 -15.52 7.90 -6.84
N ALA A 38 -16.69 7.33 -7.09
CA ALA A 38 -17.70 7.12 -6.06
C ALA A 38 -17.24 6.14 -4.96
N ILE A 39 -16.45 5.12 -5.30
CA ILE A 39 -15.81 4.22 -4.33
C ILE A 39 -14.79 5.01 -3.50
N GLY A 40 -13.93 5.82 -4.15
CA GLY A 40 -12.94 6.64 -3.46
C GLY A 40 -13.59 7.61 -2.46
N VAL A 41 -14.57 8.39 -2.91
CA VAL A 41 -15.31 9.33 -2.05
C VAL A 41 -16.08 8.58 -0.96
N GLY A 42 -16.80 7.51 -1.29
CA GLY A 42 -17.59 6.73 -0.32
C GLY A 42 -16.76 6.01 0.74
N SER A 43 -15.56 5.56 0.37
CA SER A 43 -14.60 4.96 1.32
C SER A 43 -13.91 5.99 2.21
N THR A 44 -13.95 7.27 1.85
CA THR A 44 -13.33 8.36 2.64
C THR A 44 -14.36 9.01 3.57
N ILE A 45 -15.61 9.18 3.12
CA ILE A 45 -16.68 9.78 3.94
C ILE A 45 -17.34 8.69 4.80
N GLY A 46 -16.82 8.51 6.01
CA GLY A 46 -17.30 7.50 6.95
C GLY A 46 -17.28 7.94 8.41
N ALA A 47 -16.85 7.01 9.28
CA ALA A 47 -16.84 7.20 10.74
C ALA A 47 -16.05 8.42 11.19
N GLY A 48 -15.00 8.80 10.45
CA GLY A 48 -14.23 10.01 10.73
C GLY A 48 -15.10 11.26 10.82
N VAL A 49 -16.01 11.45 9.86
CA VAL A 49 -16.84 12.67 9.81
C VAL A 49 -18.09 12.58 10.71
N TYR A 50 -18.73 11.41 10.77
CA TYR A 50 -19.99 11.25 11.49
C TYR A 50 -19.84 10.94 12.98
N VAL A 51 -18.72 10.32 13.40
CA VAL A 51 -18.49 9.90 14.80
C VAL A 51 -17.33 10.69 15.39
N LEU A 52 -16.16 10.66 14.74
CA LEU A 52 -14.92 11.15 15.34
C LEU A 52 -14.84 12.69 15.45
N VAL A 53 -15.46 13.41 14.50
CA VAL A 53 -15.52 14.89 14.48
C VAL A 53 -16.05 15.46 15.81
N GLY A 54 -17.10 14.86 16.38
CA GLY A 54 -17.71 15.32 17.62
C GLY A 54 -16.77 15.22 18.82
N THR A 55 -16.15 14.04 18.96
CA THR A 55 -15.19 13.78 20.04
C THR A 55 -13.98 14.71 19.93
N VAL A 56 -13.41 14.89 18.74
CA VAL A 56 -12.26 15.79 18.53
C VAL A 56 -12.63 17.26 18.75
N ALA A 57 -13.82 17.67 18.32
CA ALA A 57 -14.32 19.03 18.57
C ALA A 57 -14.51 19.30 20.07
N ARG A 58 -15.03 18.32 20.81
CA ARG A 58 -15.33 18.46 22.24
C ARG A 58 -14.07 18.39 23.11
N GLU A 59 -13.16 17.47 22.84
CA GLU A 59 -12.07 17.11 23.76
C GLU A 59 -10.71 17.70 23.39
N HIS A 60 -10.48 18.07 22.12
CA HIS A 60 -9.16 18.46 21.63
C HIS A 60 -9.11 19.85 21.00
N SER A 61 -9.86 20.06 19.92
CA SER A 61 -9.65 21.21 19.02
C SER A 61 -10.62 22.36 19.24
N GLY A 62 -11.79 22.11 19.85
CA GLY A 62 -12.82 23.14 20.00
C GLY A 62 -13.22 23.77 18.65
N PRO A 63 -13.40 25.09 18.58
CA PRO A 63 -13.68 25.80 17.33
C PRO A 63 -12.56 25.73 16.28
N ALA A 64 -11.32 25.42 16.68
CA ALA A 64 -10.17 25.29 15.78
C ALA A 64 -10.17 23.96 14.99
N LEU A 65 -11.24 23.16 15.10
CA LEU A 65 -11.42 21.91 14.36
C LEU A 65 -11.23 22.07 12.84
N THR A 66 -11.70 23.19 12.27
CA THR A 66 -11.56 23.48 10.83
C THR A 66 -10.11 23.57 10.40
N LEU A 67 -9.25 24.21 11.20
CA LEU A 67 -7.82 24.29 10.96
C LEU A 67 -7.15 22.92 11.08
N SER A 68 -7.56 22.12 12.07
CA SER A 68 -7.06 20.74 12.25
C SER A 68 -7.37 19.87 11.02
N PHE A 69 -8.60 19.90 10.52
CA PHE A 69 -8.99 19.18 9.30
C PHE A 69 -8.31 19.71 8.04
N LEU A 70 -8.09 21.02 7.94
CA LEU A 70 -7.35 21.60 6.81
C LEU A 70 -5.91 21.09 6.77
N ILE A 71 -5.22 21.07 7.92
CA ILE A 71 -3.86 20.54 8.03
C ILE A 71 -3.83 19.03 7.69
N ALA A 72 -4.77 18.25 8.23
CA ALA A 72 -4.88 16.82 7.93
C ALA A 72 -5.17 16.56 6.44
N GLY A 73 -6.03 17.39 5.82
CA GLY A 73 -6.34 17.32 4.39
C GLY A 73 -5.14 17.62 3.50
N ILE A 74 -4.32 18.61 3.88
CA ILE A 74 -3.05 18.89 3.18
C ILE A 74 -2.10 17.70 3.30
N ALA A 75 -1.93 17.12 4.49
CA ALA A 75 -1.09 15.94 4.70
C ALA A 75 -1.55 14.73 3.86
N ALA A 76 -2.87 14.48 3.79
CA ALA A 76 -3.45 13.44 2.96
C ALA A 76 -3.25 13.72 1.46
N ALA A 77 -3.35 14.98 1.02
CA ALA A 77 -3.13 15.37 -0.38
C ALA A 77 -1.68 15.12 -0.83
N LEU A 78 -0.68 15.38 0.03
CA LEU A 78 0.72 15.05 -0.26
C LEU A 78 0.89 13.54 -0.54
N SER A 79 0.26 12.71 0.29
CA SER A 79 0.26 11.25 0.09
C SER A 79 -0.45 10.87 -1.22
N ALA A 80 -1.61 11.46 -1.49
CA ALA A 80 -2.40 11.20 -2.69
C ALA A 80 -1.63 11.49 -3.99
N PHE A 81 -0.83 12.56 -4.04
CA PHE A 81 0.02 12.86 -5.19
C PHE A 81 1.10 11.78 -5.43
N CYS A 82 1.71 11.24 -4.38
CA CYS A 82 2.65 10.12 -4.50
C CYS A 82 1.94 8.85 -5.01
N TYR A 83 0.75 8.56 -4.51
CA TYR A 83 -0.06 7.43 -4.99
C TYR A 83 -0.46 7.59 -6.46
N ALA A 84 -0.85 8.80 -6.89
CA ALA A 84 -1.29 9.06 -8.25
C ALA A 84 -0.19 8.79 -9.29
N GLU A 85 1.07 9.17 -9.00
CA GLU A 85 2.19 8.88 -9.89
C GLU A 85 2.46 7.38 -9.98
N LEU A 86 2.55 6.66 -8.85
CA LEU A 86 2.78 5.21 -8.86
C LEU A 86 1.64 4.44 -9.53
N ALA A 87 0.38 4.82 -9.28
CA ALA A 87 -0.79 4.18 -9.88
C ALA A 87 -0.83 4.37 -11.40
N SER A 88 -0.38 5.53 -11.90
CA SER A 88 -0.30 5.78 -13.35
C SER A 88 0.85 5.02 -14.03
N ARG A 89 1.98 4.84 -13.34
CA ARG A 89 3.17 4.15 -13.88
C ARG A 89 3.06 2.63 -13.79
N CYS A 90 2.49 2.12 -12.69
CA CYS A 90 2.39 0.71 -12.37
C CYS A 90 0.92 0.29 -12.18
N PRO A 91 0.10 0.25 -13.25
CA PRO A 91 -1.32 -0.07 -13.18
C PRO A 91 -1.56 -1.58 -12.99
N SER A 92 -1.27 -2.08 -11.78
CA SER A 92 -1.52 -3.46 -11.36
C SER A 92 -2.25 -3.50 -10.02
N ALA A 93 -2.93 -4.62 -9.74
CA ALA A 93 -3.69 -4.80 -8.51
C ALA A 93 -2.75 -5.13 -7.34
N GLY A 94 -2.69 -4.27 -6.32
CA GLY A 94 -1.91 -4.52 -5.11
C GLY A 94 -1.52 -3.30 -4.26
N SER A 95 -1.91 -2.08 -4.64
CA SER A 95 -1.70 -0.86 -3.83
C SER A 95 -0.23 -0.70 -3.36
N ALA A 96 0.00 -0.15 -2.17
CA ALA A 96 1.33 0.09 -1.61
C ALA A 96 2.18 -1.18 -1.46
N TYR A 97 1.59 -2.36 -1.29
CA TYR A 97 2.32 -3.64 -1.33
C TYR A 97 3.03 -3.81 -2.67
N HIS A 98 2.29 -3.67 -3.78
CA HIS A 98 2.87 -3.86 -5.10
C HIS A 98 3.91 -2.78 -5.44
N TYR A 99 3.63 -1.53 -5.08
CA TYR A 99 4.59 -0.44 -5.32
C TYR A 99 5.90 -0.61 -4.54
N SER A 100 5.82 -1.01 -3.28
CA SER A 100 7.02 -1.28 -2.47
C SER A 100 7.77 -2.53 -2.94
N TYR A 101 7.08 -3.53 -3.48
CA TYR A 101 7.73 -4.72 -4.08
C TYR A 101 8.55 -4.36 -5.32
N ILE A 102 8.05 -3.42 -6.11
CA ILE A 102 8.75 -2.94 -7.31
C ILE A 102 9.93 -2.03 -6.93
N CYS A 103 9.71 -1.06 -6.05
CA CYS A 103 10.71 -0.02 -5.76
C CYS A 103 11.74 -0.43 -4.70
N VAL A 104 11.31 -1.11 -3.63
CA VAL A 104 12.13 -1.37 -2.44
C VAL A 104 12.64 -2.80 -2.45
N GLY A 105 11.72 -3.76 -2.45
CA GLY A 105 12.02 -5.20 -2.43
C GLY A 105 11.01 -6.02 -1.63
N GLU A 106 11.14 -7.33 -1.73
CA GLU A 106 10.22 -8.34 -1.18
C GLU A 106 9.98 -8.21 0.32
N GLY A 107 11.02 -8.03 1.12
CA GLY A 107 10.90 -8.03 2.58
C GLY A 107 10.06 -6.85 3.09
N VAL A 108 10.31 -5.66 2.55
CA VAL A 108 9.52 -4.46 2.89
C VAL A 108 8.13 -4.57 2.32
N ALA A 109 7.98 -5.08 1.09
CA ALA A 109 6.67 -5.32 0.50
C ALA A 109 5.83 -6.23 1.37
N TRP A 110 6.37 -7.37 1.83
CA TRP A 110 5.68 -8.29 2.72
C TRP A 110 5.16 -7.58 3.99
N LEU A 111 6.02 -6.85 4.68
CA LEU A 111 5.63 -6.14 5.91
C LEU A 111 4.52 -5.13 5.67
N ILE A 112 4.59 -4.39 4.56
CA ILE A 112 3.57 -3.42 4.17
C ILE A 112 2.27 -4.11 3.77
N GLY A 113 2.32 -5.21 3.00
CA GLY A 113 1.15 -6.01 2.66
C GLY A 113 0.47 -6.58 3.91
N TRP A 114 1.27 -7.07 4.87
CA TRP A 114 0.80 -7.57 6.15
C TRP A 114 0.18 -6.48 7.03
N ALA A 115 0.74 -5.26 7.01
CA ALA A 115 0.17 -4.09 7.66
C ALA A 115 -1.15 -3.65 7.00
N LEU A 116 -1.23 -3.65 5.67
CA LEU A 116 -2.46 -3.32 4.92
C LEU A 116 -3.58 -4.32 5.19
N ILE A 117 -3.26 -5.62 5.30
CA ILE A 117 -4.25 -6.65 5.67
C ILE A 117 -4.88 -6.30 7.01
N LEU A 118 -4.07 -5.95 8.01
CA LEU A 118 -4.55 -5.51 9.32
C LEU A 118 -5.39 -4.24 9.21
N GLU A 119 -4.87 -3.22 8.52
CA GLU A 119 -5.51 -1.92 8.34
C GLU A 119 -6.92 -2.06 7.78
N TYR A 120 -7.11 -2.83 6.71
CA TYR A 120 -8.43 -3.00 6.10
C TYR A 120 -9.39 -3.83 6.97
N THR A 121 -8.90 -4.88 7.66
CA THR A 121 -9.75 -5.67 8.58
C THR A 121 -10.20 -4.84 9.77
N ILE A 122 -9.26 -4.15 10.41
CA ILE A 122 -9.54 -3.29 11.56
C ILE A 122 -10.38 -2.09 11.11
N GLY A 123 -10.11 -1.52 9.93
CA GLY A 123 -10.87 -0.42 9.35
C GLY A 123 -12.34 -0.78 9.15
N GLY A 124 -12.61 -1.94 8.54
CA GLY A 124 -13.98 -2.46 8.43
C GLY A 124 -14.63 -2.67 9.80
N SER A 125 -13.88 -3.22 10.76
CA SER A 125 -14.39 -3.46 12.11
C SER A 125 -14.73 -2.16 12.87
N ALA A 126 -13.87 -1.15 12.76
CA ALA A 126 -14.04 0.16 13.39
C ALA A 126 -15.28 0.88 12.85
N VAL A 127 -15.43 0.86 11.52
CA VAL A 127 -16.57 1.46 10.83
C VAL A 127 -17.86 0.75 11.22
N ALA A 128 -17.86 -0.59 11.26
CA ALA A 128 -19.03 -1.37 11.66
C ALA A 128 -19.50 -1.04 13.08
N ARG A 129 -18.57 -0.88 14.04
CA ARG A 129 -18.92 -0.46 15.41
C ARG A 129 -19.42 0.97 15.51
N GLY A 130 -19.01 1.85 14.58
CA GLY A 130 -19.58 3.19 14.44
C GLY A 130 -21.05 3.18 14.00
N ILE A 131 -21.52 2.11 13.35
CA ILE A 131 -22.91 2.01 12.88
C ILE A 131 -23.88 1.77 14.03
N SER A 132 -23.51 0.93 15.01
CA SER A 132 -24.44 0.50 16.07
C SER A 132 -25.10 1.64 16.85
N PRO A 133 -24.39 2.70 17.32
CA PRO A 133 -25.01 3.83 18.01
C PRO A 133 -25.96 4.63 17.11
N ASN A 134 -25.57 4.85 15.85
CA ASN A 134 -26.41 5.54 14.87
C ASN A 134 -27.68 4.72 14.56
N LEU A 135 -27.58 3.40 14.56
CA LEU A 135 -28.73 2.53 14.37
C LEU A 135 -29.68 2.53 15.59
N ALA A 136 -29.13 2.54 16.82
CA ALA A 136 -29.90 2.66 18.05
C ALA A 136 -30.83 3.89 18.07
N LEU A 137 -30.35 5.03 17.56
CA LEU A 137 -31.15 6.26 17.47
C LEU A 137 -32.43 6.11 16.64
N PHE A 138 -32.47 5.21 15.65
CA PHE A 138 -33.72 4.95 14.91
C PHE A 138 -34.79 4.29 15.76
N PHE A 139 -34.39 3.49 16.75
CA PHE A 139 -35.32 2.76 17.62
C PHE A 139 -35.73 3.58 18.85
N GLY A 140 -35.27 4.82 18.97
CA GLY A 140 -35.62 5.72 20.06
C GLY A 140 -34.55 5.87 21.14
N GLY A 141 -33.33 5.35 20.93
CA GLY A 141 -32.20 5.58 21.82
C GLY A 141 -31.30 4.35 22.04
N PRO A 142 -30.24 4.49 22.87
CA PRO A 142 -29.25 3.44 23.15
C PRO A 142 -29.88 2.13 23.66
N ASP A 143 -30.95 2.23 24.46
CA ASP A 143 -31.60 1.10 25.13
C ASP A 143 -32.72 0.45 24.31
N SER A 144 -33.05 1.02 23.15
CA SER A 144 -34.22 0.59 22.37
C SER A 144 -33.91 -0.47 21.31
N LEU A 145 -32.65 -0.90 21.18
CA LEU A 145 -32.28 -2.00 20.29
C LEU A 145 -32.82 -3.33 20.83
N PRO A 146 -33.27 -4.26 19.96
CA PRO A 146 -33.60 -5.62 20.37
C PRO A 146 -32.44 -6.24 21.15
N TRP A 147 -32.74 -6.94 22.24
CA TRP A 147 -31.71 -7.50 23.14
C TRP A 147 -30.62 -8.31 22.42
N ILE A 148 -30.93 -8.94 21.29
CA ILE A 148 -29.99 -9.75 20.49
C ILE A 148 -28.91 -8.87 19.81
N LEU A 149 -29.24 -7.62 19.47
CA LEU A 149 -28.36 -6.67 18.77
C LEU A 149 -27.77 -5.60 19.69
N ALA A 150 -28.25 -5.49 20.93
CA ALA A 150 -27.76 -4.51 21.90
C ALA A 150 -26.30 -4.78 22.29
N ARG A 151 -25.57 -3.72 22.67
CA ARG A 151 -24.22 -3.86 23.24
C ARG A 151 -24.33 -4.49 24.62
N HIS A 152 -23.45 -5.44 24.91
CA HIS A 152 -23.37 -6.06 26.22
C HIS A 152 -21.99 -5.81 26.82
N GLU A 153 -21.96 -5.40 28.07
CA GLU A 153 -20.72 -5.32 28.83
C GLU A 153 -20.49 -6.68 29.50
N LEU A 154 -19.33 -7.30 29.25
CA LEU A 154 -18.91 -8.51 29.95
C LEU A 154 -18.07 -8.10 31.18
N PRO A 155 -18.64 -8.06 32.39
CA PRO A 155 -17.97 -7.50 33.57
C PRO A 155 -16.71 -8.29 33.99
N TRP A 156 -16.58 -9.53 33.55
CA TRP A 156 -15.43 -10.41 33.86
C TRP A 156 -14.20 -10.14 32.98
N LEU A 157 -14.38 -9.47 31.84
CA LEU A 157 -13.33 -9.19 30.87
C LEU A 157 -13.11 -7.69 30.63
N ASP A 158 -13.97 -6.81 31.16
CA ASP A 158 -13.98 -5.37 30.89
C ASP A 158 -14.03 -5.07 29.37
N VAL A 159 -14.83 -5.87 28.65
CA VAL A 159 -14.98 -5.80 27.19
C VAL A 159 -16.43 -5.55 26.82
N VAL A 160 -16.66 -4.52 26.00
CA VAL A 160 -17.98 -4.18 25.43
C VAL A 160 -18.16 -4.92 24.11
N VAL A 161 -19.02 -5.94 24.12
CA VAL A 161 -19.34 -6.72 22.91
C VAL A 161 -20.45 -6.08 22.09
N ASP A 162 -20.29 -6.06 20.76
CA ASP A 162 -21.24 -5.45 19.82
C ASP A 162 -21.70 -6.49 18.75
N PRO A 163 -22.81 -7.21 19.02
CA PRO A 163 -23.37 -8.19 18.09
C PRO A 163 -23.89 -7.55 16.79
N CYS A 164 -24.42 -6.33 16.87
CA CYS A 164 -24.93 -5.58 15.72
C CYS A 164 -23.81 -5.30 14.70
N ALA A 165 -22.65 -4.83 15.17
CA ALA A 165 -21.50 -4.57 14.33
C ALA A 165 -21.02 -5.85 13.62
N ALA A 166 -20.93 -6.98 14.34
CA ALA A 166 -20.53 -8.26 13.76
C ALA A 166 -21.53 -8.74 12.68
N PHE A 167 -22.83 -8.63 12.95
CA PHE A 167 -23.88 -8.96 12.00
C PHE A 167 -23.78 -8.11 10.71
N LEU A 168 -23.57 -6.81 10.85
CA LEU A 168 -23.40 -5.90 9.70
C LEU A 168 -22.18 -6.26 8.85
N VAL A 169 -21.06 -6.64 9.47
CA VAL A 169 -19.88 -7.13 8.73
C VAL A 169 -20.21 -8.39 7.93
N PHE A 170 -20.96 -9.33 8.49
CA PHE A 170 -21.40 -10.52 7.75
C PHE A 170 -22.32 -10.18 6.57
N VAL A 171 -23.26 -9.26 6.75
CA VAL A 171 -24.15 -8.79 5.67
C VAL A 171 -23.33 -8.16 4.53
N VAL A 172 -22.39 -7.26 4.84
CA VAL A 172 -21.51 -6.65 3.83
C VAL A 172 -20.60 -7.69 3.16
N THR A 173 -20.05 -8.63 3.93
CA THR A 173 -19.25 -9.73 3.40
C THR A 173 -20.05 -10.59 2.41
N GLY A 174 -21.30 -10.92 2.75
CA GLY A 174 -22.23 -11.63 1.87
C GLY A 174 -22.51 -10.85 0.58
N LEU A 175 -22.78 -9.55 0.68
CA LEU A 175 -22.99 -8.66 -0.47
C LEU A 175 -21.77 -8.64 -1.40
N LEU A 176 -20.56 -8.53 -0.84
CA LEU A 176 -19.31 -8.55 -1.61
C LEU A 176 -19.05 -9.90 -2.30
N CYS A 177 -19.60 -11.00 -1.78
CA CYS A 177 -19.52 -12.31 -2.43
C CYS A 177 -20.43 -12.43 -3.66
N VAL A 178 -21.53 -11.67 -3.75
CA VAL A 178 -22.47 -11.67 -4.89
C VAL A 178 -21.80 -11.13 -6.16
N GLY A 179 -20.96 -10.11 -6.04
CA GLY A 179 -20.18 -9.59 -7.16
C GLY A 179 -19.72 -8.15 -6.97
N ILE A 180 -18.55 -7.83 -7.55
CA ILE A 180 -17.94 -6.48 -7.47
C ILE A 180 -18.81 -5.45 -8.20
N LYS A 181 -19.38 -5.79 -9.36
CA LYS A 181 -20.18 -4.85 -10.16
C LYS A 181 -21.42 -4.37 -9.40
N GLU A 182 -22.22 -5.30 -8.89
CA GLU A 182 -23.41 -4.98 -8.10
C GLU A 182 -23.06 -4.22 -6.82
N SER A 183 -22.02 -4.68 -6.10
CA SER A 183 -21.55 -4.00 -4.89
C SER A 183 -21.09 -2.57 -5.16
N SER A 184 -20.35 -2.34 -6.25
CA SER A 184 -19.87 -1.00 -6.63
C SER A 184 -20.99 -0.07 -7.07
N PHE A 185 -22.06 -0.60 -7.68
CA PHE A 185 -23.24 0.17 -8.02
C PHE A 185 -23.98 0.61 -6.76
N VAL A 186 -24.25 -0.32 -5.84
CA VAL A 186 -24.87 -0.01 -4.54
C VAL A 186 -24.04 1.03 -3.79
N GLN A 187 -22.72 0.84 -3.71
CA GLN A 187 -21.82 1.79 -3.08
C GLN A 187 -21.89 3.17 -3.73
N GLY A 188 -21.94 3.25 -5.06
CA GLY A 188 -22.06 4.51 -5.79
C GLY A 188 -23.34 5.28 -5.46
N VAL A 189 -24.48 4.60 -5.43
CA VAL A 189 -25.78 5.20 -5.04
C VAL A 189 -25.73 5.72 -3.61
N VAL A 190 -25.21 4.91 -2.68
CA VAL A 190 -25.09 5.26 -1.27
C VAL A 190 -24.17 6.48 -1.07
N THR A 191 -23.04 6.56 -1.79
CA THR A 191 -22.13 7.72 -1.75
C THR A 191 -22.81 8.99 -2.23
N VAL A 192 -23.55 8.95 -3.34
CA VAL A 192 -24.27 10.12 -3.87
C VAL A 192 -25.29 10.63 -2.86
N LEU A 193 -26.08 9.72 -2.27
CA LEU A 193 -27.05 10.07 -1.23
C LEU A 193 -26.38 10.68 0.00
N ASN A 194 -25.24 10.13 0.42
CA ASN A 194 -24.46 10.67 1.54
C ASN A 194 -23.94 12.09 1.27
N CYS A 195 -23.47 12.39 0.05
CA CYS A 195 -23.05 13.75 -0.32
C CYS A 195 -24.19 14.77 -0.16
N PHE A 196 -25.44 14.40 -0.49
CA PHE A 196 -26.60 15.26 -0.26
C PHE A 196 -26.88 15.49 1.22
N VAL A 197 -26.79 14.45 2.06
CA VAL A 197 -26.97 14.59 3.50
C VAL A 197 -25.88 15.47 4.11
N MET A 198 -24.63 15.32 3.68
CA MET A 198 -23.53 16.19 4.14
C MET A 198 -23.79 17.66 3.79
N LEU A 199 -24.25 17.95 2.57
CA LEU A 199 -24.60 19.31 2.16
C LEU A 199 -25.72 19.88 3.04
N PHE A 200 -26.73 19.07 3.38
CA PHE A 200 -27.78 19.46 4.31
C PHE A 200 -27.22 19.80 5.71
N VAL A 201 -26.34 18.95 6.25
CA VAL A 201 -25.68 19.19 7.55
C VAL A 201 -24.89 20.50 7.54
N ILE A 202 -24.17 20.81 6.47
CA ILE A 202 -23.41 22.06 6.34
C ILE A 202 -24.34 23.27 6.36
N ILE A 203 -25.49 23.21 5.68
CA ILE A 203 -26.44 24.32 5.61
C ILE A 203 -27.20 24.50 6.93
N ALA A 204 -27.54 23.40 7.60
CA ALA A 204 -28.39 23.41 8.79
C ALA A 204 -27.62 23.46 10.13
N GLY A 205 -26.30 23.26 10.11
CA GLY A 205 -25.48 23.06 11.31
C GLY A 205 -25.06 24.36 12.00
N LEU A 206 -25.74 24.71 13.10
CA LEU A 206 -25.25 25.69 14.09
C LEU A 206 -25.44 25.10 15.50
N VAL A 207 -24.46 24.31 15.96
CA VAL A 207 -24.45 23.78 17.34
C VAL A 207 -23.11 24.06 18.02
N PRO A 208 -23.11 24.58 19.27
CA PRO A 208 -21.88 24.80 20.05
C PRO A 208 -21.15 23.49 20.37
N TYR A 209 -19.82 23.50 20.25
CA TYR A 209 -18.97 22.29 20.33
C TYR A 209 -19.03 21.55 21.68
N PHE A 210 -19.20 22.27 22.79
CA PHE A 210 -19.24 21.69 24.15
C PHE A 210 -20.49 20.84 24.41
N ALA A 211 -21.54 21.00 23.60
CA ALA A 211 -22.78 20.25 23.73
C ALA A 211 -22.83 19.01 22.83
N MET A 212 -21.81 18.70 22.02
CA MET A 212 -21.88 17.56 21.11
C MET A 212 -21.83 16.22 21.85
N ASP A 213 -22.65 15.28 21.38
CA ASP A 213 -22.65 13.87 21.79
C ASP A 213 -21.42 13.14 21.21
N PRO A 214 -20.67 12.33 21.99
CA PRO A 214 -19.47 11.67 21.50
C PRO A 214 -19.71 10.63 20.38
N ASP A 215 -20.82 9.89 20.45
CA ASP A 215 -21.09 8.79 19.53
C ASP A 215 -21.87 9.24 18.29
N THR A 216 -22.77 10.22 18.45
CA THR A 216 -23.67 10.70 17.39
C THR A 216 -23.78 12.23 17.33
N PRO A 217 -22.67 12.93 17.11
CA PRO A 217 -22.59 14.39 17.27
C PRO A 217 -23.55 15.15 16.37
N ILE A 218 -23.72 14.70 15.12
CA ILE A 218 -24.53 15.41 14.12
C ILE A 218 -26.02 15.12 14.31
N SER A 219 -26.40 13.85 14.46
CA SER A 219 -27.81 13.44 14.57
C SER A 219 -28.47 13.94 15.86
N SER A 220 -27.78 13.80 17.00
CA SER A 220 -28.31 14.20 18.30
C SER A 220 -28.47 15.73 18.43
N ALA A 221 -27.63 16.51 17.73
CA ALA A 221 -27.70 17.96 17.66
C ALA A 221 -29.06 18.46 17.16
N PHE A 222 -29.62 17.85 16.11
CA PHE A 222 -30.94 18.20 15.58
C PHE A 222 -32.09 17.78 16.51
N ALA A 223 -31.97 16.62 17.16
CA ALA A 223 -32.98 16.15 18.12
C ALA A 223 -33.14 17.10 19.31
N ARG A 224 -32.03 17.63 19.85
CA ARG A 224 -32.06 18.57 20.99
C ARG A 224 -32.73 19.91 20.66
N HIS A 225 -32.77 20.30 19.40
CA HIS A 225 -33.46 21.50 18.93
C HIS A 225 -34.91 21.23 18.50
N GLY A 226 -35.46 20.05 18.84
CA GLY A 226 -36.84 19.66 18.50
C GLY A 226 -37.06 19.27 17.03
N MET A 227 -36.00 19.23 16.21
CA MET A 227 -36.08 18.86 14.79
C MET A 227 -35.89 17.35 14.58
N HIS A 228 -36.86 16.55 15.07
CA HIS A 228 -36.80 15.09 14.98
C HIS A 228 -36.76 14.57 13.53
N TRP A 229 -37.44 15.23 12.59
CA TRP A 229 -37.40 14.86 11.17
C TRP A 229 -35.99 14.99 10.58
N ALA A 230 -35.25 16.04 10.96
CA ALA A 230 -33.90 16.29 10.50
C ALA A 230 -32.92 15.27 11.12
N MET A 231 -33.13 14.91 12.39
CA MET A 231 -32.37 13.84 13.03
C MET A 231 -32.50 12.51 12.26
N TYR A 232 -33.70 12.09 11.85
CA TYR A 232 -33.85 10.85 11.09
C TYR A 232 -33.18 10.90 9.72
N VAL A 233 -33.26 12.04 9.01
CA VAL A 233 -32.58 12.23 7.72
C VAL A 233 -31.06 12.13 7.89
N VAL A 234 -30.50 12.82 8.88
CA VAL A 234 -29.06 12.82 9.16
C VAL A 234 -28.57 11.45 9.64
N THR A 235 -29.34 10.78 10.50
CA THR A 235 -29.02 9.43 10.98
C THR A 235 -29.06 8.42 9.85
N THR A 236 -30.02 8.54 8.92
CA THR A 236 -30.06 7.73 7.70
C THR A 236 -28.82 7.95 6.86
N GLY A 237 -28.41 9.20 6.66
CA GLY A 237 -27.17 9.53 5.97
C GLY A 237 -25.93 8.97 6.67
N ALA A 238 -25.85 9.05 7.99
CA ALA A 238 -24.74 8.51 8.77
C ALA A 238 -24.62 6.98 8.62
N VAL A 239 -25.73 6.24 8.79
CA VAL A 239 -25.74 4.78 8.61
C VAL A 239 -25.36 4.40 7.18
N LEU A 240 -25.91 5.09 6.19
CA LEU A 240 -25.58 4.88 4.78
C LEU A 240 -24.11 5.17 4.47
N ALA A 241 -23.57 6.29 4.98
CA ALA A 241 -22.16 6.66 4.84
C ALA A 241 -21.24 5.58 5.40
N LEU A 242 -21.52 5.14 6.63
CA LEU A 242 -20.76 4.10 7.31
C LEU A 242 -20.86 2.76 6.58
N CYS A 243 -22.02 2.39 6.02
CA CYS A 243 -22.16 1.23 5.16
C CYS A 243 -21.30 1.34 3.88
N SER A 244 -21.28 2.51 3.22
CA SER A 244 -20.43 2.75 2.05
C SER A 244 -18.94 2.64 2.39
N THR A 245 -18.52 3.19 3.53
CA THR A 245 -17.15 3.06 4.02
C THR A 245 -16.81 1.63 4.37
N LEU A 246 -17.72 0.89 5.04
CA LEU A 246 -17.53 -0.52 5.40
C LEU A 246 -17.30 -1.40 4.15
N MET A 247 -18.11 -1.19 3.10
CA MET A 247 -17.90 -1.83 1.79
C MET A 247 -16.54 -1.43 1.21
N GLY A 248 -16.18 -0.14 1.28
CA GLY A 248 -14.91 0.40 0.79
C GLY A 248 -13.68 -0.13 1.53
N SER A 249 -13.80 -0.50 2.81
CA SER A 249 -12.70 -1.09 3.60
C SER A 249 -12.54 -2.59 3.33
N ILE A 250 -13.64 -3.34 3.19
CA ILE A 250 -13.58 -4.79 2.98
C ILE A 250 -13.29 -5.16 1.51
N LEU A 251 -13.73 -4.35 0.54
CA LEU A 251 -13.58 -4.65 -0.89
C LEU A 251 -12.12 -4.77 -1.38
N PRO A 252 -11.17 -3.89 -1.00
CA PRO A 252 -9.78 -3.96 -1.45
C PRO A 252 -8.99 -5.13 -0.83
N GLN A 253 -9.34 -5.53 0.39
CA GLN A 253 -8.53 -6.46 1.18
C GLN A 253 -8.34 -7.84 0.52
N PRO A 254 -9.38 -8.52 0.00
CA PRO A 254 -9.23 -9.80 -0.68
C PRO A 254 -8.35 -9.72 -1.93
N ARG A 255 -8.28 -8.55 -2.59
CA ARG A 255 -7.42 -8.34 -3.76
C ARG A 255 -5.96 -8.24 -3.39
N ILE A 256 -5.64 -7.62 -2.24
CA ILE A 256 -4.27 -7.58 -1.71
C ILE A 256 -3.83 -8.98 -1.30
N LEU A 257 -4.68 -9.73 -0.58
CA LEU A 257 -4.42 -11.14 -0.23
C LEU A 257 -4.19 -12.00 -1.47
N MET A 258 -5.03 -11.83 -2.50
CA MET A 258 -4.88 -12.54 -3.76
C MET A 258 -3.56 -12.17 -4.45
N ALA A 259 -3.15 -10.90 -4.46
CA ALA A 259 -1.88 -10.47 -5.04
C ALA A 259 -0.68 -11.09 -4.28
N MET A 260 -0.70 -11.07 -2.95
CA MET A 260 0.35 -11.67 -2.11
C MET A 260 0.41 -13.20 -2.28
N ALA A 261 -0.73 -13.88 -2.43
CA ALA A 261 -0.79 -15.31 -2.69
C ALA A 261 -0.31 -15.69 -4.10
N ARG A 262 -0.58 -14.85 -5.11
CA ARG A 262 -0.02 -15.00 -6.46
C ARG A 262 1.49 -14.89 -6.49
N ASP A 263 2.05 -14.06 -5.62
CA ASP A 263 3.50 -13.89 -5.46
C ASP A 263 4.13 -15.02 -4.60
N GLY A 264 3.33 -15.99 -4.14
CA GLY A 264 3.79 -17.14 -3.34
C GLY A 264 4.06 -16.83 -1.87
N LEU A 265 3.87 -15.58 -1.43
CA LEU A 265 4.11 -15.16 -0.05
C LEU A 265 3.01 -15.62 0.93
N LEU A 266 1.83 -15.96 0.41
CA LEU A 266 0.72 -16.56 1.17
C LEU A 266 0.28 -17.89 0.55
N PRO A 267 -0.45 -18.74 1.31
CA PRO A 267 -1.05 -19.96 0.79
C PRO A 267 -1.88 -19.72 -0.47
N SER A 268 -1.73 -20.60 -1.46
CA SER A 268 -2.43 -20.53 -2.76
C SER A 268 -3.96 -20.52 -2.63
N PHE A 269 -4.50 -20.96 -1.48
CA PHE A 269 -5.91 -20.86 -1.11
C PHE A 269 -6.50 -19.45 -1.31
N PHE A 270 -5.72 -18.40 -1.10
CA PHE A 270 -6.17 -17.00 -1.25
C PHE A 270 -6.13 -16.48 -2.70
N CYS A 271 -5.52 -17.23 -3.62
CA CYS A 271 -5.43 -16.87 -5.04
C CYS A 271 -6.69 -17.27 -5.85
N ASP A 272 -7.52 -18.17 -5.31
CA ASP A 272 -8.68 -18.71 -6.02
C ASP A 272 -9.76 -17.64 -6.27
N VAL A 273 -10.01 -17.35 -7.56
CA VAL A 273 -11.05 -16.41 -8.00
C VAL A 273 -12.26 -17.19 -8.53
N ASN A 274 -13.47 -16.84 -8.07
CA ASN A 274 -14.68 -17.45 -8.60
C ASN A 274 -14.94 -17.01 -10.04
N LYS A 275 -15.15 -17.97 -10.95
CA LYS A 275 -15.35 -17.70 -12.39
C LYS A 275 -16.61 -16.88 -12.67
N LYS A 276 -17.68 -17.03 -11.87
CA LYS A 276 -18.95 -16.30 -12.07
C LYS A 276 -18.90 -14.87 -11.57
N THR A 277 -18.37 -14.63 -10.37
CA THR A 277 -18.42 -13.31 -9.71
C THR A 277 -17.12 -12.51 -9.88
N GLN A 278 -16.04 -13.14 -10.35
CA GLN A 278 -14.71 -12.54 -10.49
C GLN A 278 -14.16 -11.97 -9.17
N VAL A 279 -14.65 -12.49 -8.04
CA VAL A 279 -14.21 -12.13 -6.68
C VAL A 279 -13.45 -13.31 -6.07
N PRO A 280 -12.37 -13.08 -5.31
CA PRO A 280 -11.75 -14.11 -4.48
C PRO A 280 -12.62 -14.42 -3.25
N VAL A 281 -13.72 -15.15 -3.46
CA VAL A 281 -14.77 -15.41 -2.45
C VAL A 281 -14.22 -16.01 -1.16
N LYS A 282 -13.28 -16.96 -1.28
CA LYS A 282 -12.63 -17.60 -0.11
C LYS A 282 -11.91 -16.56 0.76
N SER A 283 -11.10 -15.71 0.13
CA SER A 283 -10.40 -14.61 0.79
C SER A 283 -11.38 -13.64 1.43
N THR A 284 -12.44 -13.25 0.72
CA THR A 284 -13.50 -12.36 1.24
C THR A 284 -14.17 -12.92 2.49
N ILE A 285 -14.52 -14.21 2.51
CA ILE A 285 -15.15 -14.86 3.66
C ILE A 285 -14.19 -14.88 4.85
N VAL A 286 -12.92 -15.27 4.66
CA VAL A 286 -11.93 -15.29 5.74
C VAL A 286 -11.71 -13.90 6.33
N THR A 287 -11.54 -12.88 5.49
CA THR A 287 -11.37 -11.50 5.96
C THR A 287 -12.62 -10.96 6.64
N GLY A 288 -13.80 -11.31 6.14
CA GLY A 288 -15.07 -10.93 6.74
C GLY A 288 -15.30 -11.54 8.12
N ILE A 289 -14.95 -12.83 8.31
CA ILE A 289 -15.01 -13.50 9.62
C ILE A 289 -14.04 -12.83 10.60
N CYS A 290 -12.81 -12.54 10.17
CA CYS A 290 -11.83 -11.83 11.01
C CYS A 290 -12.33 -10.44 11.40
N ALA A 291 -12.86 -9.67 10.45
CA ALA A 291 -13.42 -8.35 10.71
C ALA A 291 -14.65 -8.41 11.63
N ALA A 292 -15.55 -9.38 11.44
CA ALA A 292 -16.73 -9.54 12.30
C ALA A 292 -16.33 -9.88 13.74
N THR A 293 -15.31 -10.72 13.91
CA THR A 293 -14.76 -11.10 15.22
C THR A 293 -14.14 -9.89 15.92
N LEU A 294 -13.34 -9.09 15.20
CA LEU A 294 -12.75 -7.87 15.76
C LEU A 294 -13.80 -6.81 16.07
N ALA A 295 -14.81 -6.65 15.21
CA ALA A 295 -15.94 -5.75 15.45
C ALA A 295 -16.74 -6.17 16.70
N PHE A 296 -16.84 -7.47 16.97
CA PHE A 296 -17.51 -8.00 18.15
C PHE A 296 -16.75 -7.66 19.44
N PHE A 297 -15.43 -7.89 19.50
CA PHE A 297 -14.65 -7.83 20.76
C PHE A 297 -13.93 -6.50 21.04
N MET A 298 -13.59 -5.69 20.04
CA MET A 298 -12.70 -4.53 20.25
C MET A 298 -13.43 -3.21 20.13
N ASP A 299 -13.08 -2.21 20.95
CA ASP A 299 -13.69 -0.88 20.87
C ASP A 299 -13.23 -0.02 19.70
N VAL A 300 -14.09 0.93 19.31
CA VAL A 300 -13.87 1.85 18.17
C VAL A 300 -12.57 2.64 18.34
N SER A 301 -12.29 3.16 19.54
CA SER A 301 -11.09 3.96 19.83
C SER A 301 -9.80 3.15 19.67
N GLN A 302 -9.81 1.90 20.13
CA GLN A 302 -8.70 0.97 20.02
C GLN A 302 -8.45 0.57 18.56
N LEU A 303 -9.52 0.27 17.84
CA LEU A 303 -9.46 -0.07 16.42
C LEU A 303 -8.96 1.14 15.59
N ALA A 304 -9.49 2.34 15.81
CA ALA A 304 -9.11 3.55 15.06
C ALA A 304 -7.61 3.89 15.18
N GLY A 305 -7.04 3.74 16.39
CA GLY A 305 -5.60 3.90 16.60
C GLY A 305 -4.79 2.91 15.75
N MET A 306 -5.21 1.64 15.71
CA MET A 306 -4.50 0.59 14.96
C MET A 306 -4.59 0.77 13.44
N VAL A 307 -5.74 1.21 12.91
CA VAL A 307 -5.91 1.56 11.48
C VAL A 307 -4.89 2.62 11.09
N SER A 308 -4.77 3.67 11.92
CA SER A 308 -3.92 4.82 11.63
C SER A 308 -2.45 4.43 11.47
N VAL A 309 -1.94 3.46 12.27
CA VAL A 309 -0.58 2.94 12.13
C VAL A 309 -0.36 2.32 10.74
N GLY A 310 -1.29 1.47 10.29
CA GLY A 310 -1.21 0.80 8.98
C GLY A 310 -1.20 1.81 7.83
N THR A 311 -2.15 2.75 7.84
CA THR A 311 -2.29 3.77 6.78
C THR A 311 -1.05 4.65 6.70
N LEU A 312 -0.55 5.13 7.85
CA LEU A 312 0.62 6.01 7.91
C LEU A 312 1.90 5.28 7.46
N LEU A 313 2.07 4.00 7.81
CA LEU A 313 3.17 3.16 7.29
C LEU A 313 3.08 3.01 5.77
N ALA A 314 1.89 2.72 5.24
CA ALA A 314 1.66 2.60 3.80
C ALA A 314 1.89 3.92 3.05
N PHE A 315 1.50 5.07 3.61
CA PHE A 315 1.74 6.38 3.00
C PHE A 315 3.23 6.75 3.01
N THR A 316 3.92 6.44 4.10
CA THR A 316 5.35 6.69 4.26
C THR A 316 6.15 5.88 3.24
N ILE A 317 5.87 4.58 3.10
CA ILE A 317 6.61 3.76 2.15
C ILE A 317 6.34 4.13 0.69
N VAL A 318 5.14 4.61 0.37
CA VAL A 318 4.81 5.10 -0.98
C VAL A 318 5.57 6.37 -1.31
N ALA A 319 5.68 7.31 -0.37
CA ALA A 319 6.50 8.50 -0.53
C ALA A 319 7.99 8.15 -0.72
N VAL A 320 8.52 7.19 0.06
CA VAL A 320 9.88 6.66 -0.10
C VAL A 320 10.04 5.98 -1.47
N SER A 321 9.05 5.23 -1.92
CA SER A 321 9.06 4.53 -3.22
C SER A 321 9.15 5.51 -4.39
N ILE A 322 8.50 6.68 -4.31
CA ILE A 322 8.65 7.77 -5.29
C ILE A 322 10.08 8.31 -5.32
N LEU A 323 10.70 8.54 -4.16
CA LEU A 323 12.09 9.02 -4.10
C LEU A 323 13.04 7.99 -4.71
N ILE A 324 12.88 6.71 -4.36
CA ILE A 324 13.69 5.62 -4.95
C ILE A 324 13.47 5.57 -6.47
N LEU A 325 12.21 5.60 -6.93
CA LEU A 325 11.89 5.52 -8.35
C LEU A 325 12.49 6.68 -9.17
N ARG A 326 12.53 7.89 -8.61
CA ARG A 326 13.01 9.11 -9.28
C ARG A 326 14.53 9.23 -9.34
N TYR A 327 15.23 8.75 -8.32
CA TYR A 327 16.67 8.97 -8.16
C TYR A 327 17.52 7.69 -8.28
N VAL A 328 16.92 6.52 -8.03
CA VAL A 328 17.57 5.21 -8.11
C VAL A 328 16.60 4.19 -8.74
N PRO A 329 16.22 4.38 -10.03
CA PRO A 329 15.38 3.41 -10.71
C PRO A 329 16.08 2.03 -10.72
N PRO A 330 15.37 0.92 -10.52
CA PRO A 330 15.98 -0.41 -10.52
C PRO A 330 16.63 -0.70 -11.88
N ASP A 331 17.94 -1.02 -11.85
CA ASP A 331 18.75 -1.34 -13.04
C ASP A 331 18.66 -2.79 -13.50
N GLU A 332 18.07 -3.63 -12.68
CA GLU A 332 17.99 -5.07 -12.90
C GLU A 332 16.53 -5.45 -13.05
N VAL A 333 16.26 -6.22 -14.10
CA VAL A 333 14.95 -6.79 -14.37
C VAL A 333 15.06 -8.31 -14.27
N PRO A 334 14.07 -8.99 -13.68
CA PRO A 334 14.01 -10.43 -13.74
C PRO A 334 13.85 -10.89 -15.20
N LEU A 335 14.58 -11.93 -15.60
CA LEU A 335 14.41 -12.52 -16.93
C LEU A 335 13.06 -13.26 -17.01
N PRO A 336 12.31 -13.17 -18.12
CA PRO A 336 11.11 -13.98 -18.34
C PRO A 336 11.43 -15.47 -18.26
N SER A 337 10.50 -16.26 -17.74
CA SER A 337 10.65 -17.71 -17.57
C SER A 337 10.98 -18.47 -18.87
N SER A 338 10.50 -17.99 -20.03
CA SER A 338 10.84 -18.55 -21.35
C SER A 338 12.31 -18.36 -21.72
N LEU A 339 12.84 -17.15 -21.51
CA LEU A 339 14.25 -16.83 -21.76
C LEU A 339 15.15 -17.47 -20.71
N GLN A 340 14.64 -17.65 -19.49
CA GLN A 340 15.36 -18.32 -18.43
C GLN A 340 15.52 -19.82 -18.70
N ALA A 341 14.48 -20.47 -19.24
CA ALA A 341 14.56 -21.86 -19.69
C ALA A 341 15.55 -22.02 -20.85
N SER A 342 15.54 -21.12 -21.85
CA SER A 342 16.54 -21.14 -22.93
C SER A 342 17.95 -20.88 -22.42
N PHE A 343 18.13 -19.96 -21.47
CA PHE A 343 19.44 -19.67 -20.89
C PHE A 343 19.98 -20.85 -20.07
N ARG A 344 19.11 -21.52 -19.30
CA ARG A 344 19.45 -22.75 -18.58
C ARG A 344 19.79 -23.89 -19.54
N LEU A 345 18.99 -24.10 -20.59
CA LEU A 345 19.26 -25.10 -21.62
C LEU A 345 20.57 -24.84 -22.38
N SER A 346 20.88 -23.57 -22.70
CA SER A 346 22.17 -23.21 -23.29
C SER A 346 23.33 -23.50 -22.33
N GLN A 347 23.18 -23.18 -21.05
CA GLN A 347 24.21 -23.43 -20.05
C GLN A 347 24.42 -24.92 -19.76
N GLU A 348 23.34 -25.71 -19.74
CA GLU A 348 23.35 -27.17 -19.57
C GLU A 348 23.96 -27.86 -20.80
N ASN A 349 23.67 -27.37 -22.01
CA ASN A 349 24.33 -27.82 -23.25
C ASN A 349 25.83 -27.50 -23.26
N ASP A 350 26.25 -26.34 -22.74
CA ASP A 350 27.67 -25.96 -22.65
C ASP A 350 28.41 -26.80 -21.58
N GLU A 351 27.75 -27.19 -20.48
CA GLU A 351 28.30 -28.10 -19.47
C GLU A 351 28.37 -29.56 -19.98
N GLU A 352 27.38 -30.05 -20.74
CA GLU A 352 27.46 -31.35 -21.43
C GLU A 352 28.60 -31.38 -22.47
N LYS A 353 28.82 -30.26 -23.19
CA LYS A 353 29.91 -30.16 -24.17
C LYS A 353 31.29 -30.13 -23.51
N MET A 354 31.41 -29.59 -22.30
CA MET A 354 32.64 -29.66 -21.50
C MET A 354 32.87 -31.05 -20.87
N THR A 355 31.81 -31.78 -20.53
CA THR A 355 31.92 -33.10 -19.88
C THR A 355 32.03 -34.27 -20.88
N GLY A 356 31.58 -34.08 -22.12
CA GLY A 356 31.68 -35.08 -23.20
C GLY A 356 33.01 -35.13 -23.97
N SER A 357 33.98 -34.25 -23.68
CA SER A 357 35.23 -34.13 -24.44
C SER A 357 36.47 -34.74 -23.75
N LEU A 358 36.30 -35.64 -22.79
CA LEU A 358 37.39 -36.42 -22.20
C LEU A 358 37.35 -37.87 -22.70
N GLY A 359 37.69 -38.05 -23.98
CA GLY A 359 37.84 -39.36 -24.61
C GLY A 359 38.34 -39.24 -26.05
N ASP A 360 39.55 -39.75 -26.29
CA ASP A 360 40.25 -40.00 -27.55
C ASP A 360 41.00 -38.84 -28.23
N GLU A 361 42.33 -38.88 -28.08
CA GLU A 361 43.30 -38.43 -29.07
C GLU A 361 43.43 -39.51 -30.17
N ASP A 362 43.24 -39.18 -31.46
CA ASP A 362 44.29 -39.25 -32.50
C ASP A 362 43.80 -38.83 -33.91
N HIS A 363 44.71 -38.18 -34.64
CA HIS A 363 44.81 -37.73 -36.05
C HIS A 363 43.64 -37.69 -37.07
N GLY A 364 43.57 -36.56 -37.80
CA GLY A 364 43.06 -36.51 -39.20
C GLY A 364 42.79 -35.10 -39.76
N GLN A 365 43.64 -34.63 -40.68
CA GLN A 365 43.48 -33.40 -41.47
C GLN A 365 42.26 -33.44 -42.43
N GLY A 366 41.55 -32.31 -42.55
CA GLY A 366 40.93 -31.86 -43.81
C GLY A 366 39.40 -31.82 -43.89
N ALA A 367 38.80 -30.69 -43.53
CA ALA A 367 37.57 -30.10 -44.11
C ALA A 367 37.34 -28.75 -43.39
N SER A 368 37.91 -27.65 -43.87
CA SER A 368 37.32 -26.74 -44.86
C SER A 368 36.00 -26.12 -44.41
N GLU A 369 36.13 -24.86 -44.00
CA GLU A 369 35.15 -23.77 -44.09
C GLU A 369 33.96 -23.80 -43.12
N ILE A 370 33.60 -22.59 -42.65
CA ILE A 370 32.53 -22.24 -41.70
C ILE A 370 32.95 -22.30 -40.22
N ASN A 371 33.81 -21.37 -39.78
CA ASN A 371 33.68 -20.73 -38.46
C ASN A 371 34.57 -19.49 -38.22
N ASP A 372 35.42 -19.09 -39.17
CA ASP A 372 36.24 -17.88 -39.04
C ASP A 372 35.54 -16.58 -39.52
N ALA A 373 34.25 -16.40 -39.18
CA ALA A 373 33.49 -15.21 -39.58
C ALA A 373 32.87 -14.39 -38.42
N ILE A 374 33.23 -14.65 -37.15
CA ILE A 374 32.79 -13.82 -36.00
C ILE A 374 33.97 -13.39 -35.12
N VAL A 375 35.18 -13.34 -35.66
CA VAL A 375 36.31 -12.71 -34.99
C VAL A 375 36.98 -11.80 -35.99
N VAL A 376 37.20 -10.55 -35.58
CA VAL A 376 37.82 -9.45 -36.34
C VAL A 376 36.86 -8.62 -37.21
N GLU A 377 36.07 -7.79 -36.55
CA GLU A 377 36.08 -6.35 -36.87
C GLU A 377 35.83 -5.51 -35.60
N SER A 378 36.74 -5.63 -34.64
CA SER A 378 36.97 -4.59 -33.63
C SER A 378 38.17 -3.78 -34.10
N ILE A 379 37.90 -2.74 -34.90
CA ILE A 379 38.88 -1.69 -35.14
C ILE A 379 39.10 -0.98 -33.80
N LYS A 380 40.29 -1.19 -33.25
CA LYS A 380 40.78 -0.59 -32.01
C LYS A 380 40.93 0.92 -32.19
N ASP A 381 40.07 1.67 -31.51
CA ASP A 381 40.32 3.05 -31.11
C ASP A 381 40.35 3.15 -29.57
N PRO A 382 41.51 3.35 -28.93
CA PRO A 382 41.65 3.30 -27.46
C PRO A 382 41.02 4.49 -26.70
N LEU A 383 40.35 5.42 -27.39
CA LEU A 383 39.70 6.60 -26.80
C LEU A 383 38.17 6.49 -26.68
N ILE A 384 37.53 5.58 -27.43
CA ILE A 384 36.06 5.42 -27.41
C ILE A 384 35.60 4.53 -26.26
N GLU A 385 36.46 3.66 -25.73
CA GLU A 385 36.10 2.69 -24.66
C GLU A 385 36.14 3.31 -23.24
N LYS A 386 36.91 4.38 -23.02
CA LYS A 386 36.96 5.08 -21.72
C LYS A 386 35.69 5.86 -21.41
N HIS A 387 35.03 6.43 -22.42
CA HIS A 387 33.82 7.24 -22.25
C HIS A 387 32.59 6.46 -21.71
N PRO A 388 32.22 5.28 -22.23
CA PRO A 388 31.09 4.50 -21.73
C PRO A 388 31.36 3.82 -20.37
N TYR A 389 32.63 3.60 -20.01
CA TYR A 389 32.99 3.08 -18.68
C TYR A 389 32.98 4.18 -17.60
N ALA A 390 33.52 5.37 -17.92
CA ALA A 390 33.48 6.52 -17.03
C ALA A 390 32.04 6.99 -16.76
N SER A 391 31.18 7.02 -17.80
CA SER A 391 29.77 7.39 -17.62
C SER A 391 29.00 6.39 -16.76
N LYS A 392 29.24 5.07 -16.91
CA LYS A 392 28.66 4.04 -16.04
C LYS A 392 29.14 4.14 -14.59
N LEU A 393 30.42 4.44 -14.38
CA LEU A 393 30.98 4.60 -13.04
C LEU A 393 30.39 5.83 -12.33
N ASP A 394 30.25 6.94 -13.04
CA ASP A 394 29.62 8.16 -12.53
C ASP A 394 28.13 7.95 -12.23
N GLU A 395 27.42 7.17 -13.05
CA GLU A 395 26.02 6.82 -12.82
C GLU A 395 25.83 5.90 -11.61
N ALA A 396 26.70 4.91 -11.42
CA ALA A 396 26.70 4.07 -10.22
C ALA A 396 27.03 4.87 -8.95
N LYS A 397 27.98 5.80 -9.03
CA LYS A 397 28.34 6.72 -7.93
C LYS A 397 27.19 7.68 -7.61
N ARG A 398 26.50 8.20 -8.62
CA ARG A 398 25.27 9.02 -8.48
C ARG A 398 24.19 8.24 -7.74
N ARG A 399 23.88 7.02 -8.18
CA ARG A 399 22.87 6.13 -7.57
C ARG A 399 23.18 5.82 -6.12
N LYS A 400 24.44 5.50 -5.80
CA LYS A 400 24.88 5.26 -4.42
C LYS A 400 24.72 6.51 -3.55
N THR A 401 25.05 7.69 -4.10
CA THR A 401 24.88 8.98 -3.42
C THR A 401 23.41 9.29 -3.17
N ALA A 402 22.54 9.10 -4.17
CA ALA A 402 21.10 9.25 -4.04
C ALA A 402 20.50 8.29 -3.00
N ALA A 403 20.85 7.01 -3.04
CA ALA A 403 20.38 6.02 -2.06
C ALA A 403 20.80 6.38 -0.63
N CYS A 404 22.06 6.79 -0.44
CA CYS A 404 22.57 7.27 0.84
C CYS A 404 21.81 8.52 1.32
N SER A 405 21.51 9.43 0.40
CA SER A 405 20.76 10.64 0.70
C SER A 405 19.31 10.36 1.13
N ILE A 406 18.61 9.46 0.42
CA ILE A 406 17.26 9.01 0.80
C ILE A 406 17.27 8.37 2.19
N ALA A 407 18.28 7.52 2.48
CA ALA A 407 18.44 6.93 3.80
C ALA A 407 18.70 7.99 4.88
N SER A 408 19.56 8.97 4.60
CA SER A 408 19.83 10.12 5.50
C SER A 408 18.56 10.93 5.78
N VAL A 409 17.71 11.16 4.78
CA VAL A 409 16.41 11.83 4.97
C VAL A 409 15.50 11.00 5.87
N CYS A 410 15.37 9.69 5.62
CA CYS A 410 14.50 8.83 6.43
C CYS A 410 14.97 8.76 7.90
N VAL A 411 16.28 8.61 8.12
CA VAL A 411 16.88 8.60 9.46
C VAL A 411 16.76 9.97 10.12
N GLY A 412 17.03 11.05 9.39
CA GLY A 412 16.90 12.42 9.88
C GLY A 412 15.47 12.75 10.32
N VAL A 413 14.46 12.38 9.53
CA VAL A 413 13.05 12.50 9.90
C VAL A 413 12.74 11.70 11.17
N LEU A 414 13.13 10.42 11.21
CA LEU A 414 12.85 9.55 12.36
C LEU A 414 13.47 10.12 13.65
N VAL A 415 14.73 10.55 13.59
CA VAL A 415 15.45 11.13 14.74
C VAL A 415 14.79 12.44 15.17
N LEU A 416 14.53 13.36 14.23
CA LEU A 416 13.93 14.66 14.51
C LEU A 416 12.54 14.55 15.16
N THR A 417 11.71 13.66 14.63
CA THR A 417 10.33 13.46 15.12
C THR A 417 10.30 12.69 16.44
N SER A 418 11.20 11.72 16.63
CA SER A 418 11.35 10.99 17.90
C SER A 418 11.84 11.93 19.00
N SER A 419 12.82 12.78 18.73
CA SER A 419 13.32 13.74 19.72
C SER A 419 12.31 14.85 20.01
N ALA A 420 11.56 15.32 19.02
CA ALA A 420 10.49 16.29 19.26
C ALA A 420 9.38 15.73 20.18
N SER A 421 9.12 14.42 20.12
CA SER A 421 8.03 13.77 20.87
C SER A 421 8.48 13.18 22.21
N ALA A 422 9.79 13.03 22.45
CA ALA A 422 10.33 12.44 23.66
C ALA A 422 10.24 13.39 24.87
N THR A 423 9.31 13.12 25.79
CA THR A 423 9.11 13.92 27.01
C THR A 423 10.00 13.49 28.19
N PHE A 424 10.69 12.35 28.08
CA PHE A 424 11.52 11.77 29.16
C PHE A 424 12.97 12.29 29.17
N LEU A 425 13.43 12.90 28.07
CA LEU A 425 14.81 13.38 27.96
C LEU A 425 14.97 14.79 28.53
N PRO A 426 16.14 15.13 29.13
CA PRO A 426 16.42 16.49 29.55
C PRO A 426 16.50 17.44 28.32
N PHE A 427 15.99 18.66 28.49
CA PHE A 427 15.83 19.66 27.41
C PHE A 427 17.07 19.84 26.52
N LEU A 428 18.26 19.92 27.13
CA LEU A 428 19.52 20.09 26.38
C LEU A 428 19.79 18.90 25.45
N VAL A 429 19.62 17.67 25.92
CA VAL A 429 19.82 16.44 25.13
C VAL A 429 18.80 16.37 24.01
N GLN A 430 17.54 16.73 24.29
CA GLN A 430 16.49 16.78 23.29
C GLN A 430 16.83 17.78 22.18
N CYS A 431 17.31 18.98 22.52
CA CYS A 431 17.74 19.99 21.55
C CYS A 431 18.91 19.48 20.68
N PHE A 432 19.94 18.87 21.26
CA PHE A 432 21.06 18.33 20.48
C PHE A 432 20.61 17.25 19.48
N ILE A 433 19.75 16.32 19.90
CA ILE A 433 19.23 15.27 19.02
C ILE A 433 18.31 15.87 17.93
N CYS A 434 17.45 16.84 18.28
CA CYS A 434 16.62 17.56 17.30
C CYS A 434 17.48 18.28 16.26
N VAL A 435 18.53 19.00 16.67
CA VAL A 435 19.44 19.70 15.75
C VAL A 435 20.18 18.70 14.87
N PHE A 436 20.66 17.59 15.43
CA PHE A 436 21.32 16.54 14.66
C PHE A 436 20.38 15.89 13.62
N GLY A 437 19.15 15.54 14.01
CA GLY A 437 18.13 15.01 13.10
C GLY A 437 17.75 16.01 12.01
N GLY A 438 17.60 17.29 12.38
CA GLY A 438 17.33 18.38 11.44
C GLY A 438 18.48 18.59 10.44
N LEU A 439 19.74 18.53 10.88
CA LEU A 439 20.90 18.61 10.00
C LEU A 439 20.97 17.42 9.03
N LEU A 440 20.73 16.19 9.50
CA LEU A 440 20.68 15.00 8.63
C LEU A 440 19.57 15.10 7.57
N LEU A 441 18.41 15.63 7.96
CA LEU A 441 17.29 15.86 7.05
C LEU A 441 17.63 16.93 6.00
N LEU A 442 18.16 18.08 6.43
CA LEU A 442 18.49 19.19 5.54
C LEU A 442 19.63 18.86 4.59
N THR A 443 20.66 18.13 5.07
CA THR A 443 21.77 17.68 4.22
C THR A 443 21.29 16.67 3.17
N GLY A 444 20.50 15.68 3.55
CA GLY A 444 19.92 14.72 2.60
C GLY A 444 18.98 15.40 1.59
N LEU A 445 18.12 16.30 2.05
CA LEU A 445 17.24 17.07 1.16
C LEU A 445 18.05 17.97 0.21
N GLY A 446 19.07 18.65 0.71
CA GLY A 446 19.96 19.49 -0.10
C GLY A 446 20.67 18.69 -1.20
N VAL A 447 21.19 17.51 -0.87
CA VAL A 447 21.81 16.60 -1.85
C VAL A 447 20.79 16.11 -2.88
N LEU A 448 19.54 15.79 -2.47
CA LEU A 448 18.48 15.37 -3.39
C LEU A 448 18.00 16.51 -4.31
N CYS A 449 18.01 17.75 -3.83
CA CYS A 449 17.71 18.91 -4.67
C CYS A 449 18.84 19.23 -5.64
N TRP A 450 20.09 18.89 -5.30
CA TRP A 450 21.25 19.16 -6.15
C TRP A 450 21.49 18.07 -7.20
N ILE A 451 21.16 16.82 -6.90
CA ILE A 451 21.31 15.70 -7.84
C ILE A 451 20.20 15.73 -8.89
N ASP A 452 20.56 15.60 -10.17
CA ASP A 452 19.57 15.49 -11.24
C ASP A 452 18.75 14.21 -11.08
N GLN A 453 17.44 14.31 -11.39
CA GLN A 453 16.57 13.14 -11.42
C GLN A 453 17.00 12.19 -12.55
N ASP A 454 16.89 10.90 -12.32
CA ASP A 454 17.40 9.90 -13.24
C ASP A 454 16.61 9.91 -14.56
N ASN A 455 17.31 10.00 -15.70
CA ASN A 455 16.70 9.93 -17.03
C ASN A 455 15.97 8.59 -17.27
N GLY A 456 16.40 7.51 -16.60
CA GLY A 456 15.76 6.21 -16.60
C GLY A 456 14.33 6.20 -16.04
N ARG A 457 13.92 7.25 -15.32
CA ARG A 457 12.54 7.40 -14.80
C ARG A 457 11.49 7.33 -15.90
N HIS A 458 11.81 7.71 -17.14
CA HIS A 458 10.87 7.70 -18.27
C HIS A 458 10.69 6.32 -18.89
N SER A 459 11.66 5.44 -18.71
CA SER A 459 11.63 4.05 -19.22
C SER A 459 10.95 3.08 -18.25
N PHE A 460 10.60 3.54 -17.05
CA PHE A 460 10.07 2.67 -15.99
C PHE A 460 8.54 2.68 -15.93
N GLY A 461 7.94 1.51 -16.17
CA GLY A 461 6.49 1.33 -16.21
C GLY A 461 5.86 1.91 -17.46
N HIS A 462 4.58 2.28 -17.37
CA HIS A 462 3.87 2.93 -18.48
C HIS A 462 4.35 4.37 -18.68
N SER A 463 4.70 4.71 -19.92
CA SER A 463 5.02 6.07 -20.34
C SER A 463 3.74 6.91 -20.47
N GLY A 464 3.69 8.04 -19.76
CA GLY A 464 2.53 8.94 -19.75
C GLY A 464 1.62 8.67 -18.56
N GLY A 465 1.38 9.70 -17.75
CA GLY A 465 0.65 9.60 -16.49
C GLY A 465 0.81 10.85 -15.65
N PHE A 466 0.17 10.87 -14.48
CA PHE A 466 0.35 11.95 -13.52
C PHE A 466 1.76 11.92 -12.94
N ILE A 467 2.43 13.07 -12.88
CA ILE A 467 3.77 13.21 -12.33
C ILE A 467 3.64 14.01 -11.04
N CYS A 468 4.12 13.46 -9.91
CA CYS A 468 4.09 14.15 -8.64
C CYS A 468 4.87 15.48 -8.75
N PRO A 469 4.25 16.62 -8.38
CA PRO A 469 4.93 17.91 -8.40
C PRO A 469 5.96 18.01 -7.26
N LEU A 470 6.89 18.97 -7.38
CA LEU A 470 7.80 19.39 -6.30
C LEU A 470 8.62 18.24 -5.67
N VAL A 471 9.02 17.22 -6.44
CA VAL A 471 9.98 16.21 -5.98
C VAL A 471 11.38 16.83 -5.96
N PRO A 472 12.13 16.73 -4.85
CA PRO A 472 11.97 15.81 -3.71
C PRO A 472 11.18 16.37 -2.50
N LEU A 473 10.88 17.66 -2.45
CA LEU A 473 10.29 18.33 -1.29
C LEU A 473 8.94 17.70 -0.86
N LEU A 474 8.05 17.43 -1.82
CA LEU A 474 6.71 16.92 -1.54
C LEU A 474 6.74 15.53 -0.87
N PRO A 475 7.43 14.51 -1.41
CA PRO A 475 7.59 13.23 -0.71
C PRO A 475 8.28 13.34 0.66
N VAL A 476 9.27 14.24 0.81
CA VAL A 476 9.97 14.41 2.10
C VAL A 476 9.05 15.01 3.17
N MET A 477 8.23 16.01 2.81
CA MET A 477 7.20 16.56 3.70
C MET A 477 6.16 15.50 4.08
N CYS A 478 5.76 14.66 3.12
CA CYS A 478 4.87 13.52 3.37
C CYS A 478 5.46 12.54 4.39
N ILE A 479 6.73 12.15 4.24
CA ILE A 479 7.45 11.26 5.18
C ILE A 479 7.54 11.91 6.56
N LEU A 480 7.87 13.21 6.63
CA LEU A 480 7.97 13.97 7.88
C LEU A 480 6.65 13.95 8.66
N ILE A 481 5.54 14.35 8.02
CA ILE A 481 4.23 14.44 8.66
C ILE A 481 3.75 13.05 9.08
N ASN A 482 3.84 12.05 8.21
CA ASN A 482 3.37 10.71 8.53
C ASN A 482 4.17 10.08 9.66
N THR A 483 5.50 10.25 9.67
CA THR A 483 6.36 9.72 10.75
C THR A 483 6.09 10.43 12.08
N TYR A 484 5.87 11.75 12.05
CA TYR A 484 5.47 12.50 13.24
C TYR A 484 4.15 11.99 13.84
N LEU A 485 3.13 11.80 13.00
CA LEU A 485 1.84 11.26 13.44
C LEU A 485 2.00 9.83 13.97
N LEU A 486 2.84 9.01 13.31
CA LEU A 486 3.09 7.63 13.70
C LEU A 486 3.72 7.52 15.09
N ILE A 487 4.69 8.38 15.41
CA ILE A 487 5.38 8.40 16.71
C ILE A 487 4.45 8.88 17.83
N ASN A 488 3.55 9.81 17.54
CA ASN A 488 2.60 10.35 18.51
C ASN A 488 1.38 9.45 18.76
N LEU A 489 1.31 8.28 18.14
CA LEU A 489 0.30 7.27 18.48
C LEU A 489 0.61 6.65 19.84
N GLY A 490 -0.43 6.45 20.66
CA GLY A 490 -0.27 5.94 22.03
C GLY A 490 0.45 4.59 22.09
N GLY A 491 1.24 4.37 23.15
CA GLY A 491 2.04 3.14 23.32
C GLY A 491 1.21 1.84 23.30
N GLY A 492 -0.04 1.89 23.79
CA GLY A 492 -0.98 0.77 23.71
C GLY A 492 -1.34 0.39 22.27
N THR A 493 -1.37 1.35 21.34
CA THR A 493 -1.61 1.09 19.91
C THR A 493 -0.40 0.39 19.29
N TRP A 494 0.80 0.90 19.55
CA TRP A 494 2.05 0.31 19.08
C TRP A 494 2.30 -1.09 19.61
N MET A 495 1.92 -1.37 20.85
CA MET A 495 2.00 -2.73 21.40
C MET A 495 1.15 -3.71 20.59
N ARG A 496 -0.12 -3.37 20.31
CA ARG A 496 -1.05 -4.25 19.57
C ARG A 496 -0.60 -4.46 18.13
N VAL A 497 -0.26 -3.37 17.42
CA VAL A 497 0.20 -3.46 16.02
C VAL A 497 1.57 -4.15 15.95
N GLY A 498 2.44 -3.91 16.93
CA GLY A 498 3.74 -4.56 17.05
C GLY A 498 3.61 -6.08 17.14
N VAL A 499 2.70 -6.60 17.96
CA VAL A 499 2.40 -8.05 18.04
C VAL A 499 2.00 -8.60 16.67
N TRP A 500 1.13 -7.89 15.94
CA TRP A 500 0.72 -8.30 14.59
C TRP A 500 1.88 -8.28 13.59
N LEU A 501 2.72 -7.24 13.59
CA LEU A 501 3.87 -7.13 12.70
C LEU A 501 4.91 -8.22 12.99
N VAL A 502 5.16 -8.54 14.26
CA VAL A 502 6.05 -9.63 14.67
C VAL A 502 5.53 -10.98 14.16
N MET A 503 4.24 -11.25 14.27
CA MET A 503 3.63 -12.44 13.67
C MET A 503 3.84 -12.48 12.15
N GLY A 504 3.72 -11.34 11.46
CA GLY A 504 4.02 -11.24 10.03
C GLY A 504 5.47 -11.60 9.70
N VAL A 505 6.43 -11.17 10.52
CA VAL A 505 7.84 -11.55 10.36
C VAL A 505 8.02 -13.06 10.48
N PHE A 506 7.38 -13.70 11.46
CA PHE A 506 7.44 -15.15 11.61
C PHE A 506 6.84 -15.88 10.40
N VAL A 507 5.67 -15.46 9.92
CA VAL A 507 5.04 -16.04 8.72
C VAL A 507 5.96 -15.91 7.49
N TYR A 508 6.63 -14.78 7.32
CA TYR A 508 7.59 -14.62 6.21
C TYR A 508 8.80 -15.54 6.34
N ILE A 509 9.39 -15.64 7.53
CA ILE A 509 10.59 -16.47 7.74
C ILE A 509 10.30 -17.95 7.47
N PHE A 510 9.16 -18.46 7.95
CA PHE A 510 8.83 -19.89 7.86
C PHE A 510 8.16 -20.27 6.53
N TYR A 511 7.34 -19.39 5.95
CA TYR A 511 6.56 -19.70 4.76
C TYR A 511 6.96 -18.82 3.56
N GLY A 512 6.91 -17.50 3.70
CA GLY A 512 7.05 -16.56 2.58
C GLY A 512 8.41 -16.65 1.87
N ARG A 513 9.50 -16.77 2.62
CA ARG A 513 10.87 -16.83 2.08
C ARG A 513 11.12 -18.06 1.21
N THR A 514 10.50 -19.19 1.56
CA THR A 514 10.70 -20.47 0.85
C THR A 514 9.77 -20.62 -0.34
N HIS A 515 8.59 -19.98 -0.32
CA HIS A 515 7.56 -20.10 -1.35
C HIS A 515 7.47 -18.89 -2.29
N SER A 516 8.32 -17.86 -2.11
CA SER A 516 8.35 -16.68 -3.00
C SER A 516 8.56 -17.07 -4.45
N SER A 517 7.73 -16.54 -5.34
CA SER A 517 7.82 -16.77 -6.79
C SER A 517 9.11 -16.22 -7.41
N LEU A 518 9.81 -15.33 -6.71
CA LEU A 518 11.08 -14.74 -7.16
C LEU A 518 12.31 -15.54 -6.69
N THR A 519 12.12 -16.74 -6.12
CA THR A 519 13.23 -17.52 -5.56
C THR A 519 14.23 -18.00 -6.59
N ASP A 520 13.74 -18.46 -7.73
CA ASP A 520 14.56 -19.04 -8.79
C ASP A 520 14.82 -18.08 -9.96
N VAL A 521 14.42 -16.82 -9.82
CA VAL A 521 14.46 -15.84 -10.91
C VAL A 521 15.84 -15.20 -11.03
N VAL A 522 16.41 -15.25 -12.24
CA VAL A 522 17.70 -14.63 -12.55
C VAL A 522 17.48 -13.17 -12.93
N TYR A 523 18.16 -12.28 -12.21
CA TYR A 523 18.15 -10.84 -12.48
C TYR A 523 19.27 -10.49 -13.44
N VAL A 524 18.94 -9.69 -14.47
CA VAL A 524 19.91 -9.24 -15.46
C VAL A 524 19.81 -7.72 -15.62
N PRO A 525 20.94 -7.00 -15.76
CA PRO A 525 20.95 -5.57 -16.06
C PRO A 525 20.09 -5.22 -17.28
N VAL A 526 19.31 -4.14 -17.22
CA VAL A 526 18.40 -3.70 -18.30
C VAL A 526 19.10 -3.60 -19.66
N ALA A 527 20.37 -3.15 -19.68
CA ALA A 527 21.16 -3.06 -20.91
C ALA A 527 21.44 -4.43 -21.56
N GLN A 528 21.63 -5.48 -20.77
CA GLN A 528 21.78 -6.85 -21.27
C GLN A 528 20.43 -7.47 -21.63
N ALA A 529 19.39 -7.22 -20.83
CA ALA A 529 18.05 -7.66 -21.13
C ALA A 529 17.57 -7.15 -22.51
N ASN A 530 17.78 -5.86 -22.82
CA ASN A 530 17.41 -5.29 -24.12
C ASN A 530 18.14 -5.98 -25.29
N LYS A 531 19.43 -6.30 -25.14
CA LYS A 531 20.18 -7.04 -26.16
C LYS A 531 19.66 -8.46 -26.36
N ILE A 532 19.29 -9.15 -25.27
CA ILE A 532 18.67 -10.48 -25.33
C ILE A 532 17.32 -10.42 -26.06
N TYR A 533 16.51 -9.40 -25.78
CA TYR A 533 15.23 -9.19 -26.47
C TYR A 533 15.40 -8.88 -27.96
N GLU A 534 16.37 -8.05 -28.34
CA GLU A 534 16.67 -7.75 -29.74
C GLU A 534 17.09 -9.02 -30.50
N HIS A 535 17.99 -9.82 -29.93
CA HIS A 535 18.42 -11.10 -30.50
C HIS A 535 17.31 -12.15 -30.58
N SER A 536 16.43 -12.21 -29.58
CA SER A 536 15.28 -13.12 -29.62
C SER A 536 14.26 -12.69 -30.69
N SER A 537 14.08 -11.38 -30.92
CA SER A 537 13.17 -10.88 -31.94
C SER A 537 13.66 -11.14 -33.36
N SER A 538 14.97 -11.10 -33.60
CA SER A 538 15.55 -11.42 -34.91
C SER A 538 15.51 -12.93 -35.21
N SER A 539 15.65 -13.78 -34.19
CA SER A 539 15.53 -15.24 -34.32
C SER A 539 14.10 -15.73 -34.63
N PHE A 540 13.07 -14.92 -34.40
CA PHE A 540 11.66 -15.28 -34.70
C PHE A 540 11.19 -14.77 -36.08
N VAL A 541 12.01 -14.00 -36.79
CA VAL A 541 11.71 -13.42 -38.10
C VAL A 541 12.51 -14.08 -39.23
N ALA A 542 13.41 -15.03 -38.90
CA ALA A 542 14.20 -15.80 -39.86
C ALA A 542 13.61 -17.18 -40.14
#